data_AF-D6PTD4-F1
#
_entry.id   AF-D6PTD4-F1
#
_cell.length_a   1.000
_cell.length_b   1.000
_cell.length_c   1.000
_cell.angle_alpha   90.00
_cell.angle_beta   90.00
_cell.angle_gamma   90.00
#
_symmetry.space_group_name_H-M   'P 1'
#
loop_
_entity.id
_entity.type
_entity.pdbx_description
1 polymer ?
#
loop_
_entity_poly.entity_id
_entity_poly.type
_entity_poly.pdbx_seq_one_letter_code
_entity_poly.pdbx_strand_id
1 'polypeptide(L)'
;NNSATCRSCHNYDAMDHAKQHPEAARKMAAAAKDNQTCIDCHKGIAHQLPDISSGSRKQFEELRASARDDKDILYSIDIKPLYAAKDDKEATGSLLPASEVKVLKRDGDWLQVAIIGWTESAGTQRVLTELPGKRIFVASIRGNIQQQAKMLEKTTVADTKTEWSKMQATAW
;
A
#
# COMPACT_ATOMS: atom_id res chain seq x y z
N ASN A 1 12.60 -11.84 -11.56
CA ASN A 1 12.61 -13.24 -12.05
C ASN A 1 11.81 -13.29 -13.35
N ASN A 2 12.49 -13.26 -14.51
CA ASN A 2 11.97 -13.09 -15.88
C ASN A 2 10.96 -14.17 -16.33
N SER A 3 9.81 -14.27 -15.66
CA SER A 3 8.78 -15.31 -15.89
C SER A 3 9.34 -16.74 -15.93
N ALA A 4 10.37 -17.07 -15.12
CA ALA A 4 11.07 -18.36 -15.22
C ALA A 4 10.14 -19.57 -15.07
N THR A 5 9.14 -19.50 -14.19
CA THR A 5 8.13 -20.57 -14.01
C THR A 5 7.23 -20.74 -15.23
N CYS A 6 6.93 -19.68 -15.97
CA CYS A 6 6.17 -19.79 -17.22
C CYS A 6 7.06 -20.42 -18.30
N ARG A 7 8.32 -19.98 -18.37
CA ARG A 7 9.30 -20.40 -19.37
C ARG A 7 9.83 -21.83 -19.18
N SER A 8 9.61 -22.45 -18.02
CA SER A 8 9.92 -23.87 -17.84
C SER A 8 9.02 -24.78 -18.68
N CYS A 9 7.87 -24.27 -19.15
CA CYS A 9 6.93 -25.03 -19.98
C CYS A 9 6.57 -24.31 -21.30
N HIS A 10 6.74 -22.99 -21.40
CA HIS A 10 6.44 -22.21 -22.60
C HIS A 10 7.71 -21.60 -23.21
N ASN A 11 7.81 -21.63 -24.55
CA ASN A 11 8.86 -20.94 -25.30
C ASN A 11 8.23 -20.14 -26.44
N TYR A 12 8.73 -18.93 -26.71
CA TYR A 12 8.34 -18.11 -27.86
C TYR A 12 8.51 -18.87 -29.17
N ASP A 13 9.61 -19.59 -29.35
CA ASP A 13 9.90 -20.32 -30.60
C ASP A 13 8.94 -21.49 -30.84
N ALA A 14 8.30 -21.98 -29.78
CA ALA A 14 7.34 -23.08 -29.86
C ALA A 14 5.89 -22.60 -30.07
N MET A 15 5.66 -21.28 -30.14
CA MET A 15 4.32 -20.73 -30.36
C MET A 15 3.95 -20.78 -31.84
N ASP A 16 2.81 -21.39 -32.14
CA ASP A 16 2.24 -21.38 -33.49
C ASP A 16 1.44 -20.09 -33.72
N HIS A 17 2.10 -19.07 -34.25
CA HIS A 17 1.49 -17.76 -34.54
C HIS A 17 0.36 -17.83 -35.58
N ALA A 18 0.33 -18.85 -36.44
CA ALA A 18 -0.74 -19.01 -37.42
C ALA A 18 -2.08 -19.42 -36.78
N LYS A 19 -2.02 -20.04 -35.60
CA LYS A 19 -3.21 -20.39 -34.80
C LYS A 19 -3.64 -19.28 -33.83
N GLN A 20 -2.88 -18.20 -33.73
CA GLN A 20 -3.20 -17.06 -32.87
C GLN A 20 -4.06 -16.06 -33.63
N HIS A 21 -4.88 -15.29 -32.90
CA HIS A 21 -5.54 -14.12 -33.48
C HIS A 21 -4.46 -13.16 -34.05
N PRO A 22 -4.65 -12.52 -35.23
CA PRO A 22 -3.59 -11.74 -35.89
C PRO A 22 -2.97 -10.63 -35.03
N GLU A 23 -3.76 -10.05 -34.12
CA GLU A 23 -3.26 -9.08 -33.14
C GLU A 23 -2.37 -9.70 -32.07
N ALA A 24 -2.78 -10.86 -31.53
CA ALA A 24 -1.98 -11.61 -30.56
C ALA A 24 -0.66 -12.07 -31.18
N ALA A 25 -0.68 -12.56 -32.42
CA ALA A 25 0.53 -12.94 -33.15
C ALA A 25 1.51 -11.75 -33.29
N ARG A 26 1.01 -10.57 -33.68
CA ARG A 26 1.84 -9.35 -33.78
C ARG A 26 2.44 -8.95 -32.42
N LYS A 27 1.64 -8.99 -31.35
CA LYS A 27 2.11 -8.66 -29.99
C LYS A 27 3.15 -9.66 -29.50
N MET A 28 2.94 -10.95 -29.74
CA MET A 28 3.87 -12.00 -29.32
C MET A 28 5.17 -12.01 -30.13
N ALA A 29 5.14 -11.66 -31.41
CA ALA A 29 6.36 -11.48 -32.20
C ALA A 29 7.23 -10.33 -31.66
N ALA A 30 6.62 -9.20 -31.29
CA ALA A 30 7.34 -8.10 -30.64
C ALA A 30 7.86 -8.50 -29.26
N ALA A 31 7.05 -9.18 -28.45
CA ALA A 31 7.45 -9.66 -27.14
C ALA A 31 8.62 -10.65 -27.19
N ALA A 32 8.64 -11.54 -28.20
CA ALA A 32 9.75 -12.46 -28.45
C ALA A 32 11.04 -11.72 -28.80
N LYS A 33 10.96 -10.75 -29.72
CA LYS A 33 12.10 -9.92 -30.15
C LYS A 33 12.73 -9.16 -28.98
N ASP A 34 11.90 -8.59 -28.12
CA ASP A 34 12.34 -7.78 -26.98
C ASP A 34 12.57 -8.62 -25.71
N ASN A 35 12.40 -9.94 -25.78
CA ASN A 35 12.44 -10.88 -24.66
C ASN A 35 11.63 -10.41 -23.43
N GLN A 36 10.42 -9.87 -23.67
CA GLN A 36 9.55 -9.35 -22.62
C GLN A 36 9.15 -10.44 -21.63
N THR A 37 8.79 -10.07 -20.39
CA THR A 37 8.33 -11.07 -19.43
C THR A 37 6.87 -11.41 -19.73
N CYS A 38 6.48 -12.68 -19.58
CA CYS A 38 5.10 -13.11 -19.82
C CYS A 38 4.13 -12.37 -18.89
N ILE A 39 4.58 -12.14 -17.65
CA ILE A 39 3.79 -11.52 -16.57
C ILE A 39 3.58 -10.03 -16.82
N ASP A 40 4.31 -9.37 -17.72
CA ASP A 40 4.08 -7.95 -18.01
C ASP A 40 2.68 -7.70 -18.57
N CYS A 41 2.21 -8.63 -19.41
CA CYS A 41 0.88 -8.57 -20.04
C CYS A 41 -0.09 -9.62 -19.50
N HIS A 42 0.37 -10.85 -19.25
CA HIS A 42 -0.47 -11.97 -18.79
C HIS A 42 -0.64 -12.01 -17.27
N LYS A 43 -0.97 -10.85 -16.69
CA LYS A 43 -1.32 -10.71 -15.28
C LYS A 43 -2.66 -11.36 -15.03
N GLY A 44 -2.81 -12.05 -13.91
CA GLY A 44 -4.10 -12.66 -13.57
C GLY A 44 -4.29 -14.12 -13.95
N ILE A 45 -3.31 -14.76 -14.62
CA ILE A 45 -3.44 -16.16 -15.07
C ILE A 45 -3.35 -17.16 -13.91
N ALA A 46 -2.30 -17.06 -13.08
CA ALA A 46 -2.09 -17.98 -11.96
C ALA A 46 -2.87 -17.59 -10.70
N HIS A 47 -3.00 -16.28 -10.47
CA HIS A 47 -3.79 -15.71 -9.38
C HIS A 47 -4.75 -14.72 -9.98
N GLN A 48 -6.03 -14.86 -9.69
CA GLN A 48 -7.05 -13.96 -10.22
C GLN A 48 -6.77 -12.53 -9.76
N LEU A 49 -6.74 -11.59 -10.71
CA LEU A 49 -6.63 -10.18 -10.35
C LEU A 49 -7.90 -9.74 -9.59
N PRO A 50 -7.79 -8.75 -8.71
CA PRO A 50 -8.97 -8.08 -8.18
C PRO A 50 -9.83 -7.60 -9.35
N ASP A 51 -11.16 -7.67 -9.21
CA ASP A 51 -12.03 -7.06 -10.19
C ASP A 51 -11.77 -5.55 -10.20
N ILE A 52 -11.25 -5.03 -11.31
CA ILE A 52 -11.00 -3.61 -11.54
C ILE A 52 -12.02 -3.00 -12.51
N SER A 53 -13.13 -3.72 -12.77
CA SER A 53 -14.24 -3.26 -13.58
C SER A 53 -14.95 -2.04 -12.97
N SER A 54 -15.90 -1.48 -13.71
CA SER A 54 -16.77 -0.41 -13.21
C SER A 54 -17.57 -0.80 -11.96
N GLY A 55 -17.82 -2.10 -11.73
CA GLY A 55 -18.53 -2.57 -10.54
C GLY A 55 -17.82 -2.21 -9.24
N SER A 56 -16.51 -2.48 -9.18
CA SER A 56 -15.69 -2.17 -8.00
C SER A 56 -15.59 -0.68 -7.71
N ARG A 57 -15.58 0.17 -8.75
CA ARG A 57 -15.62 1.64 -8.54
C ARG A 57 -16.92 2.08 -7.88
N LYS A 58 -18.06 1.54 -8.33
CA LYS A 58 -19.36 1.88 -7.75
C LYS A 58 -19.46 1.44 -6.30
N GLN A 59 -19.01 0.22 -6.00
CA GLN A 59 -18.96 -0.29 -4.62
C GLN A 59 -18.08 0.57 -3.71
N PHE A 60 -16.95 1.08 -4.22
CA PHE A 60 -16.08 1.97 -3.47
C PHE A 60 -16.71 3.34 -3.18
N GLU A 61 -17.44 3.91 -4.13
CA GLU A 61 -18.20 5.15 -3.90
C GLU A 61 -19.35 4.95 -2.90
N GLU A 62 -20.03 3.81 -2.96
CA GLU A 62 -21.05 3.43 -1.97
C GLU A 62 -20.43 3.29 -0.56
N LEU A 63 -19.25 2.67 -0.45
CA LEU A 63 -18.50 2.57 0.80
C LEU A 63 -18.16 3.97 1.35
N ARG A 64 -17.60 4.86 0.51
CA ARG A 64 -17.30 6.25 0.87
C ARG A 64 -18.53 7.00 1.39
N ALA A 65 -19.67 6.87 0.70
CA ALA A 65 -20.91 7.51 1.10
C ALA A 65 -21.45 6.98 2.44
N SER A 66 -21.17 5.71 2.76
CA SER A 66 -21.57 5.08 4.02
C SER A 66 -20.61 5.31 5.18
N ALA A 67 -19.47 5.97 4.95
CA ALA A 67 -18.42 6.17 5.95
C ALA A 67 -18.93 6.96 7.16
N ARG A 68 -18.49 6.55 8.36
CA ARG A 68 -18.82 7.20 9.63
C ARG A 68 -17.57 7.35 10.49
N ASP A 69 -17.56 8.37 11.33
CA ASP A 69 -16.48 8.72 12.26
C ASP A 69 -16.92 8.69 13.75
N ASP A 70 -18.07 8.08 14.02
CA ASP A 70 -18.70 8.00 15.35
C ASP A 70 -18.04 6.97 16.28
N LYS A 71 -17.08 6.18 15.78
CA LYS A 71 -16.38 5.12 16.53
C LYS A 71 -14.99 5.55 16.98
N ASP A 72 -14.52 4.96 18.09
CA ASP A 72 -13.19 5.29 18.62
C ASP A 72 -12.04 4.66 17.84
N ILE A 73 -12.30 3.56 17.13
CA ILE A 73 -11.37 2.98 16.16
C ILE A 73 -11.94 3.23 14.77
N LEU A 74 -11.15 3.89 13.93
CA LEU A 74 -11.52 4.26 12.56
C LEU A 74 -10.50 3.71 11.57
N TYR A 75 -10.95 3.52 10.33
CA TYR A 75 -10.10 3.18 9.21
C TYR A 75 -10.25 4.24 8.13
N SER A 76 -9.13 4.75 7.64
CA SER A 76 -9.12 5.69 6.52
C SER A 76 -9.60 5.03 5.23
N ILE A 77 -10.54 5.65 4.53
CA ILE A 77 -10.92 5.20 3.18
C ILE A 77 -9.94 5.74 2.13
N ASP A 78 -9.47 6.97 2.34
CA ASP A 78 -8.57 7.70 1.44
C ASP A 78 -7.38 8.26 2.20
N ILE A 79 -6.42 8.82 1.47
CA ILE A 79 -5.31 9.55 2.07
C ILE A 79 -5.87 10.75 2.86
N LYS A 80 -5.50 10.84 4.14
CA LYS A 80 -5.80 12.00 4.98
C LYS A 80 -4.53 12.76 5.30
N PRO A 81 -4.49 14.09 5.13
CA PRO A 81 -3.37 14.89 5.61
C PRO A 81 -3.27 14.76 7.14
N LEU A 82 -2.05 14.74 7.66
CA LEU A 82 -1.79 14.75 9.10
C LEU A 82 -1.11 16.04 9.49
N TYR A 83 -1.60 16.65 10.57
CA TYR A 83 -1.13 17.92 11.11
C TYR A 83 -0.54 17.71 12.51
N ALA A 84 0.47 18.51 12.85
CA ALA A 84 1.09 18.40 14.17
C ALA A 84 0.21 19.04 15.25
N ALA A 85 -0.43 20.15 14.92
CA ALA A 85 -1.43 20.82 15.73
C ALA A 85 -2.70 21.11 14.93
N LYS A 86 -3.80 21.32 15.66
CA LYS A 86 -5.05 21.79 15.09
C LYS A 86 -4.83 23.14 14.41
N ASP A 87 -5.44 23.34 13.24
CA ASP A 87 -5.40 24.57 12.45
C ASP A 87 -4.01 24.93 11.85
N ASP A 88 -3.06 23.99 11.89
CA ASP A 88 -1.81 24.12 11.14
C ASP A 88 -2.12 24.26 9.63
N LYS A 89 -1.42 25.18 8.97
CA LYS A 89 -1.60 25.44 7.53
C LYS A 89 -0.97 24.37 6.64
N GLU A 90 0.04 23.68 7.15
CA GLU A 90 0.82 22.71 6.39
C GLU A 90 0.75 21.33 7.05
N ALA A 91 0.37 20.33 6.26
CA ALA A 91 0.39 18.95 6.70
C ALA A 91 1.84 18.47 6.83
N THR A 92 2.17 17.86 7.97
CA THR A 92 3.50 17.28 8.25
C THR A 92 3.49 15.76 8.17
N GLY A 93 2.45 15.18 7.58
CA GLY A 93 2.35 13.77 7.30
C GLY A 93 1.14 13.44 6.44
N SER A 94 0.92 12.14 6.23
CA SER A 94 -0.28 11.63 5.58
C SER A 94 -0.59 10.24 6.11
N LEU A 95 -1.84 10.04 6.52
CA LEU A 95 -2.41 8.72 6.79
C LEU A 95 -2.84 8.12 5.46
N LEU A 96 -2.43 6.88 5.20
CA LEU A 96 -2.73 6.21 3.94
C LEU A 96 -4.08 5.48 4.02
N PRO A 97 -4.67 5.03 2.90
CA PRO A 97 -5.92 4.25 2.92
C PRO A 97 -5.80 2.95 3.72
N ALA A 98 -6.93 2.44 4.17
CA ALA A 98 -7.06 1.21 4.96
C ALA A 98 -6.18 1.17 6.21
N SER A 99 -5.90 2.34 6.80
CA SER A 99 -5.05 2.47 7.98
C SER A 99 -5.89 2.67 9.22
N GLU A 100 -5.65 1.84 10.23
CA GLU A 100 -6.33 1.93 11.52
C GLU A 100 -5.80 3.12 12.33
N VAL A 101 -6.72 3.84 12.97
CA VAL A 101 -6.41 4.88 13.95
C VAL A 101 -7.33 4.81 15.15
N LYS A 102 -6.81 5.19 16.32
CA LYS A 102 -7.62 5.40 17.53
C LYS A 102 -7.89 6.88 17.72
N VAL A 103 -9.15 7.29 17.77
CA VAL A 103 -9.55 8.66 18.10
C VAL A 103 -9.25 8.96 19.56
N LEU A 104 -8.51 10.04 19.78
CA LEU A 104 -8.15 10.57 21.10
C LEU A 104 -9.01 11.77 21.49
N LYS A 105 -9.32 12.64 20.51
CA LYS A 105 -10.13 13.85 20.71
C LYS A 105 -10.91 14.19 19.44
N ARG A 106 -12.13 14.70 19.60
CA ARG A 106 -12.98 15.25 18.53
C ARG A 106 -13.18 16.74 18.79
N ASP A 107 -12.95 17.59 17.79
CA ASP A 107 -12.99 19.04 17.93
C ASP A 107 -13.44 19.72 16.63
N GLY A 108 -14.77 19.82 16.45
CA GLY A 108 -15.36 20.24 15.17
C GLY A 108 -15.03 19.24 14.07
N ASP A 109 -14.52 19.73 12.95
CA ASP A 109 -14.11 18.91 11.80
C ASP A 109 -12.75 18.22 11.98
N TRP A 110 -12.11 18.38 13.14
CA TRP A 110 -10.79 17.85 13.45
C TRP A 110 -10.85 16.63 14.39
N LEU A 111 -10.04 15.63 14.08
CA LEU A 111 -9.86 14.43 14.89
C LEU A 111 -8.40 14.31 15.32
N GLN A 112 -8.13 14.37 16.62
CA GLN A 112 -6.83 13.95 17.10
C GLN A 112 -6.80 12.43 17.19
N VAL A 113 -5.81 11.81 16.56
CA VAL A 113 -5.71 10.36 16.45
C VAL A 113 -4.36 9.83 16.94
N ALA A 114 -4.37 8.63 17.49
CA ALA A 114 -3.20 7.80 17.68
C ALA A 114 -3.07 6.84 16.50
N ILE A 115 -1.89 6.83 15.89
CA ILE A 115 -1.53 5.99 14.75
C ILE A 115 -0.44 5.05 15.23
N ILE A 116 -0.65 3.75 15.05
CA ILE A 116 0.33 2.73 15.42
C ILE A 116 0.88 2.11 14.15
N GLY A 117 2.19 1.91 14.10
CA GLY A 117 2.82 1.14 13.05
C GLY A 117 4.30 0.90 13.29
N TRP A 118 4.89 0.06 12.47
CA TRP A 118 6.28 -0.34 12.51
C TRP A 118 7.12 0.52 11.58
N THR A 119 8.35 0.81 11.97
CA THR A 119 9.36 1.41 11.10
C THR A 119 10.68 0.71 11.36
N GLU A 120 11.57 0.69 10.38
CA GLU A 120 12.96 0.28 10.64
C GLU A 120 13.51 1.12 11.80
N SER A 121 14.15 0.44 12.76
CA SER A 121 14.73 1.07 13.94
C SER A 121 15.89 1.99 13.57
N ALA A 122 16.59 1.67 12.48
CA ALA A 122 17.62 2.51 11.90
C ALA A 122 17.01 3.56 10.96
N GLY A 123 17.61 4.75 10.91
CA GLY A 123 17.22 5.80 9.97
C GLY A 123 16.21 6.80 10.54
N THR A 124 15.48 7.48 9.65
CA THR A 124 14.69 8.68 9.99
C THR A 124 13.30 8.40 10.56
N GLN A 125 12.84 7.15 10.52
CA GLN A 125 11.56 6.72 11.11
C GLN A 125 10.34 7.52 10.63
N ARG A 126 10.32 7.88 9.33
CA ARG A 126 9.28 8.73 8.72
C ARG A 126 8.12 7.97 8.09
N VAL A 127 8.20 6.64 8.03
CA VAL A 127 7.19 5.80 7.39
C VAL A 127 6.82 4.68 8.34
N LEU A 128 5.53 4.57 8.63
CA LEU A 128 4.95 3.52 9.44
C LEU A 128 4.33 2.45 8.54
N THR A 129 4.51 1.19 8.90
CA THR A 129 3.93 0.02 8.24
C THR A 129 3.09 -0.81 9.21
N GLU A 130 2.11 -1.54 8.71
CA GLU A 130 1.24 -2.36 9.56
C GLU A 130 2.01 -3.52 10.21
N LEU A 131 2.95 -4.09 9.45
CA LEU A 131 3.78 -5.20 9.89
C LEU A 131 5.27 -4.90 9.66
N PRO A 132 6.16 -5.40 10.54
CA PRO A 132 7.60 -5.21 10.38
C PRO A 132 8.11 -5.97 9.14
N GLY A 133 8.95 -5.31 8.34
CA GLY A 133 9.51 -5.89 7.12
C GLY A 133 8.52 -6.08 5.97
N LYS A 134 7.26 -5.63 6.11
CA LYS A 134 6.25 -5.66 5.04
C LYS A 134 5.97 -4.25 4.55
N ARG A 135 5.82 -4.10 3.24
CA ARG A 135 5.50 -2.82 2.59
C ARG A 135 3.99 -2.53 2.57
N ILE A 136 3.36 -2.67 3.74
CA ILE A 136 1.94 -2.34 3.97
C ILE A 136 1.96 -1.02 4.74
N PHE A 137 1.93 0.10 4.02
CA PHE A 137 2.16 1.42 4.62
C PHE A 137 0.91 1.94 5.32
N VAL A 138 1.09 2.47 6.53
CA VAL A 138 0.04 3.04 7.37
C VAL A 138 0.06 4.57 7.31
N ALA A 139 1.24 5.16 7.51
CA ALA A 139 1.37 6.61 7.49
C ALA A 139 2.77 7.06 7.09
N SER A 140 2.87 8.26 6.56
CA SER A 140 4.11 9.04 6.55
C SER A 140 4.02 10.14 7.60
N ILE A 141 5.06 10.27 8.41
CA ILE A 141 5.15 11.24 9.51
C ILE A 141 6.46 12.02 9.43
N ARG A 142 6.40 13.32 9.66
CA ARG A 142 7.56 14.24 9.63
C ARG A 142 7.41 15.30 10.73
N GLY A 143 8.43 16.13 10.89
CA GLY A 143 8.40 17.27 11.81
C GLY A 143 8.03 16.84 13.24
N ASN A 144 7.14 17.62 13.87
CA ASN A 144 6.74 17.40 15.25
C ASN A 144 6.04 16.06 15.47
N ILE A 145 5.24 15.56 14.51
CA ILE A 145 4.59 14.25 14.62
C ILE A 145 5.64 13.14 14.78
N GLN A 146 6.70 13.19 13.97
CA GLN A 146 7.79 12.20 14.01
C GLN A 146 8.67 12.35 15.26
N GLN A 147 8.96 13.59 15.69
CA GLN A 147 9.79 13.84 16.88
C GLN A 147 9.09 13.44 18.19
N GLN A 148 7.76 13.52 18.24
CA GLN A 148 6.96 13.17 19.42
C GLN A 148 6.46 11.73 19.40
N ALA A 149 6.74 10.97 18.33
CA ALA A 149 6.35 9.57 18.24
C ALA A 149 7.02 8.73 19.33
N LYS A 150 6.23 7.89 19.99
CA LYS A 150 6.68 7.06 21.12
C LYS A 150 6.91 5.64 20.67
N MET A 151 8.07 5.09 20.99
CA MET A 151 8.34 3.67 20.77
C MET A 151 7.57 2.83 21.80
N LEU A 152 6.86 1.81 21.33
CA LEU A 152 6.10 0.87 22.14
C LEU A 152 6.85 -0.44 22.35
N GLU A 153 7.37 -1.02 21.27
CA GLU A 153 8.10 -2.30 21.28
C GLU A 153 9.11 -2.36 20.13
N LYS A 154 10.02 -3.34 20.18
CA LYS A 154 10.99 -3.64 19.12
C LYS A 154 10.93 -5.10 18.75
N THR A 155 11.29 -5.40 17.51
CA THR A 155 11.44 -6.77 17.00
C THR A 155 12.54 -6.83 15.95
N THR A 156 13.00 -8.04 15.64
CA THR A 156 13.96 -8.30 14.57
C THR A 156 13.33 -9.25 13.55
N VAL A 157 13.25 -8.80 12.30
CA VAL A 157 12.67 -9.61 11.21
C VAL A 157 13.66 -10.72 10.85
N ALA A 158 13.23 -11.98 10.98
CA ALA A 158 14.10 -13.15 10.85
C ALA A 158 14.79 -13.24 9.47
N ASP A 159 14.08 -12.87 8.41
CA ASP A 159 14.54 -12.99 7.01
C ASP A 159 15.61 -11.95 6.67
N THR A 160 15.47 -10.72 7.16
CA THR A 160 16.36 -9.60 6.81
C THR A 160 17.37 -9.27 7.90
N LYS A 161 17.20 -9.83 9.11
CA LYS A 161 17.94 -9.48 10.33
C LYS A 161 17.87 -7.99 10.69
N THR A 162 16.87 -7.28 10.17
CA THR A 162 16.67 -5.86 10.41
C THR A 162 15.84 -5.66 11.68
N GLU A 163 16.26 -4.74 12.53
CA GLU A 163 15.47 -4.30 13.69
C GLU A 163 14.37 -3.32 13.26
N TRP A 164 13.18 -3.53 13.81
CA TRP A 164 12.01 -2.69 13.60
C TRP A 164 11.46 -2.23 14.95
N SER A 165 11.04 -0.98 15.02
CA SER A 165 10.41 -0.35 16.18
C SER A 165 8.94 -0.12 15.88
N LYS A 166 8.06 -0.56 16.78
CA LYS A 166 6.66 -0.17 16.76
C LYS A 166 6.53 1.18 17.42
N MET A 167 5.95 2.12 16.69
CA MET A 167 5.81 3.51 17.09
C MET A 167 4.33 3.84 17.21
N GLN A 168 4.02 4.69 18.18
CA GLN A 168 2.75 5.40 18.26
C GLN A 168 3.01 6.88 17.96
N ALA A 169 2.42 7.39 16.89
CA ALA A 169 2.38 8.81 16.58
C ALA A 169 1.02 9.39 16.97
N THR A 170 1.01 10.66 17.39
CA THR A 170 -0.23 11.42 17.60
C THR A 170 -0.25 12.58 16.61
N ALA A 171 -1.37 12.76 15.93
CA ALA A 171 -1.57 13.80 14.93
C ALA A 171 -3.04 14.26 14.91
N TRP A 172 -3.28 15.41 14.30
CA TRP A 172 -4.59 15.96 13.96
C TRP A 172 -4.92 15.76 12.49
#